data_AF-A0A3B8Q0H9-F1
#
_entry.id   AF-A0A3B8Q0H9-F1
#
_cell.length_a   1.000
_cell.length_b   1.000
_cell.length_c   1.000
_cell.angle_alpha   90.00
_cell.angle_beta   90.00
_cell.angle_gamma   90.00
#
_symmetry.space_group_name_H-M   'P 1'
#
loop_
_entity.id
_entity.type
_entity.pdbx_description
1 polymer ?
#
loop_
_entity_poly.entity_id
_entity_poly.type
_entity_poly.pdbx_seq_one_letter_code
_entity_poly.pdbx_strand_id
1 'polypeptide(L)'
;MDHRHLTTRQWSAAAVDSALERGDLQDWRELFAAVRASAQLAELVLRVARQRGLDGPSMLATALAELLRPGPSQSTPLPQMR
;
A
#
# COMPACT_ATOMS: atom_id res chain seq x y z
N MET A 1 -4.86 27.99 -10.69
CA MET A 1 -5.15 27.51 -9.32
C MET A 1 -4.22 26.35 -9.07
N ASP A 2 -3.07 26.63 -8.48
CA ASP A 2 -2.05 25.63 -8.14
C ASP A 2 -2.47 24.92 -6.86
N HIS A 3 -3.08 23.74 -6.99
CA HIS A 3 -3.25 22.82 -5.88
C HIS A 3 -1.96 21.98 -5.74
N ARG A 4 -0.85 22.65 -5.44
CA ARG A 4 0.43 22.06 -5.05
C ARG A 4 0.60 22.23 -3.55
N HIS A 5 -0.20 21.51 -2.77
CA HIS A 5 0.03 21.28 -1.35
C HIS A 5 -0.61 19.95 -1.04
N LEU A 6 0.20 18.92 -0.77
CA LEU A 6 -0.10 17.75 0.06
C LEU A 6 1.14 16.85 0.01
N THR A 7 2.19 17.27 0.71
CA THR A 7 3.33 16.41 1.06
C THR A 7 2.92 15.24 1.97
N THR A 8 1.64 15.16 2.35
CA THR A 8 1.01 14.07 3.07
C THR A 8 -0.41 13.87 2.54
N ARG A 9 -0.56 13.25 1.36
CA ARG A 9 -1.84 12.63 0.99
C ARG A 9 -2.14 11.56 2.04
N GLN A 10 -3.02 11.87 2.98
CA GLN A 10 -3.51 10.89 3.94
C GLN A 10 -4.41 9.93 3.16
N TRP A 11 -3.96 8.68 3.00
CA TRP A 11 -4.70 7.66 2.29
C TRP A 11 -5.88 7.17 3.13
N SER A 12 -7.10 7.56 2.73
CA SER A 12 -8.34 7.03 3.27
C SER A 12 -8.80 5.80 2.48
N ALA A 13 -9.73 5.01 3.04
CA ALA A 13 -10.30 3.86 2.33
C ALA A 13 -10.90 4.26 0.97
N ALA A 14 -11.63 5.38 0.92
CA ALA A 14 -12.22 5.91 -0.31
C ALA A 14 -11.17 6.37 -1.33
N ALA A 15 -10.04 6.92 -0.87
CA ALA A 15 -8.94 7.32 -1.76
C ALA A 15 -8.25 6.10 -2.39
N VAL A 16 -8.02 5.06 -1.59
CA VAL A 16 -7.50 3.77 -2.08
C VAL A 16 -8.47 3.16 -3.08
N ASP A 17 -9.75 3.09 -2.73
CA ASP A 17 -10.81 2.55 -3.57
C ASP A 17 -10.86 3.27 -4.93
N SER A 18 -10.86 4.60 -4.91
CA SER A 18 -10.82 5.41 -6.13
C SER A 18 -9.55 5.21 -6.96
N ALA A 19 -8.39 4.99 -6.33
CA ALA A 19 -7.13 4.73 -7.04
C ALA A 19 -7.13 3.34 -7.72
N LEU A 20 -7.74 2.33 -7.07
CA LEU A 20 -7.93 1.01 -7.66
C LEU A 20 -8.92 1.05 -8.83
N GLU A 21 -9.97 1.86 -8.72
CA GLU A 21 -10.95 2.05 -9.79
C GLU A 21 -10.39 2.74 -11.02
N ARG A 22 -9.67 3.85 -10.82
CA ARG A 22 -9.14 4.66 -11.92
C ARG A 22 -7.99 3.98 -12.65
N GLY A 23 -7.23 3.11 -11.98
CA GLY A 23 -6.12 2.38 -12.59
C GLY A 23 -4.98 3.28 -13.09
N ASP A 24 -4.90 4.53 -12.63
CA ASP A 24 -3.90 5.49 -13.10
C ASP A 24 -2.51 5.19 -12.54
N LEU A 25 -1.50 5.20 -13.41
CA LEU A 25 -0.13 4.84 -13.05
C LEU A 25 0.48 5.79 -12.00
N GLN A 26 0.12 7.07 -12.00
CA GLN A 26 0.64 8.02 -11.02
C GLN A 26 0.04 7.75 -9.64
N ASP A 27 -1.28 7.56 -9.55
CA ASP A 27 -1.97 7.21 -8.30
C ASP A 27 -1.41 5.91 -7.72
N TRP A 28 -1.15 4.91 -8.58
CA TRP A 28 -0.56 3.63 -8.19
C TRP A 28 0.86 3.78 -7.65
N ARG A 29 1.71 4.56 -8.32
CA ARG A 29 3.07 4.82 -7.88
C ARG A 29 3.10 5.51 -6.51
N GLU A 30 2.23 6.49 -6.29
CA GLU A 30 2.12 7.19 -5.01
C GLU A 30 1.58 6.28 -3.90
N LEU A 31 0.58 5.46 -4.20
CA LEU A 31 0.02 4.50 -3.26
C LEU A 31 1.08 3.50 -2.79
N PHE A 32 1.84 2.90 -3.71
CA PHE A 32 2.85 1.91 -3.35
C PHE A 32 4.05 2.51 -2.63
N ALA A 33 4.46 3.73 -3.00
CA ALA A 33 5.48 4.45 -2.24
C ALA A 33 5.06 4.65 -0.79
N ALA A 34 3.79 4.98 -0.55
CA ALA A 34 3.24 5.14 0.79
C ALA A 34 3.07 3.80 1.54
N VAL A 35 2.66 2.73 0.84
CA VAL A 35 2.54 1.37 1.41
C VAL A 35 3.89 0.88 1.94
N ARG A 36 4.99 1.14 1.22
CA ARG A 36 6.35 0.79 1.68
C ARG A 36 6.74 1.46 3.01
N ALA A 37 6.18 2.64 3.28
CA ALA A 37 6.46 3.40 4.49
C ALA A 37 5.46 3.10 5.64
N SER A 38 4.33 2.43 5.36
CA SER A 38 3.26 2.22 6.32
C SER A 38 2.60 0.85 6.17
N ALA A 39 2.87 -0.03 7.13
CA ALA A 39 2.19 -1.33 7.25
C ALA A 39 0.66 -1.17 7.41
N GLN A 40 0.22 -0.11 8.10
CA GLN A 40 -1.20 0.16 8.29
C GLN A 40 -1.90 0.49 6.97
N LEU A 41 -1.22 1.21 6.07
CA LEU A 41 -1.73 1.48 4.73
C LEU A 41 -1.75 0.22 3.87
N ALA A 42 -0.74 -0.66 4.01
CA ALA A 42 -0.75 -1.96 3.34
C ALA A 42 -2.00 -2.78 3.71
N GLU A 43 -2.32 -2.86 5.01
CA GLU A 43 -3.53 -3.55 5.50
C GLU A 43 -4.82 -2.89 4.98
N LEU A 44 -4.85 -1.56 4.88
CA LEU A 44 -5.99 -0.83 4.31
C LEU A 44 -6.19 -1.18 2.82
N VAL A 45 -5.11 -1.21 2.04
CA VAL A 45 -5.15 -1.60 0.62
C VAL A 45 -5.66 -3.02 0.45
N LEU A 46 -5.15 -3.97 1.24
CA LEU A 46 -5.59 -5.36 1.22
C LEU A 46 -7.09 -5.47 1.55
N ARG A 47 -7.57 -4.71 2.54
CA ARG A 47 -8.99 -4.71 2.90
C ARG A 47 -9.87 -4.20 1.76
N VAL A 48 -9.52 -3.06 1.17
CA VAL A 48 -10.32 -2.45 0.09
C VAL A 48 -10.29 -3.33 -1.16
N ALA A 49 -9.12 -3.85 -1.56
CA ALA A 49 -9.00 -4.74 -2.71
C ALA A 49 -9.85 -6.02 -2.55
N ARG A 50 -9.88 -6.63 -1.36
CA ARG A 50 -10.73 -7.80 -1.08
C ARG A 50 -12.23 -7.48 -1.14
N GLN A 51 -12.63 -6.25 -0.82
CA GLN A 51 -14.04 -5.83 -0.89
C GLN A 51 -14.53 -5.64 -2.33
N ARG A 52 -13.66 -5.22 -3.25
CA ARG A 52 -14.01 -5.07 -4.68
C ARG A 52 -14.14 -6.41 -5.42
N GLY A 53 -13.51 -7.46 -4.89
CA GLY A 53 -13.37 -8.76 -5.56
C GLY A 53 -12.01 -8.87 -6.24
N LEU A 54 -11.53 -10.10 -6.47
CA LEU A 54 -10.22 -10.36 -7.08
C LEU A 54 -10.28 -10.20 -8.61
N ASP A 55 -10.59 -9.01 -9.09
CA ASP A 55 -10.47 -8.62 -10.49
C ASP A 55 -9.16 -7.83 -10.73
N GLY A 56 -8.73 -7.71 -12.00
CA GLY A 56 -7.36 -7.36 -12.40
C GLY A 56 -6.60 -6.34 -11.52
N PRO A 57 -7.10 -5.10 -11.35
CA PRO A 57 -6.48 -4.09 -10.50
C PRO A 57 -6.41 -4.49 -9.02
N SER A 58 -7.47 -5.09 -8.49
CA SER A 58 -7.55 -5.56 -7.10
C SER A 58 -6.55 -6.70 -6.83
N MET A 59 -6.34 -7.60 -7.79
CA MET A 59 -5.32 -8.66 -7.71
C MET A 59 -3.90 -8.08 -7.68
N LEU A 60 -3.57 -7.15 -8.58
CA LEU A 60 -2.24 -6.55 -8.65
C LEU A 60 -1.95 -5.74 -7.38
N ALA A 61 -2.92 -4.96 -6.89
CA ALA A 61 -2.78 -4.22 -5.65
C ALA A 61 -2.58 -5.14 -4.45
N THR A 62 -3.27 -6.29 -4.40
CA THR A 62 -3.10 -7.29 -3.34
C THR A 62 -1.67 -7.86 -3.35
N ALA A 63 -1.19 -8.34 -4.51
CA ALA A 63 0.15 -8.90 -4.64
C ALA A 63 1.25 -7.89 -4.29
N LEU A 64 1.10 -6.64 -4.75
CA LEU A 64 2.08 -5.59 -4.47
C LEU A 64 2.05 -5.14 -3.01
N ALA A 65 0.87 -5.05 -2.39
CA ALA A 65 0.78 -4.73 -0.97
C ALA A 65 1.41 -5.82 -0.09
N GLU A 66 1.25 -7.09 -0.45
CA GLU A 66 1.92 -8.21 0.24
C GLU A 66 3.44 -8.19 0.05
N LEU A 67 3.93 -7.91 -1.16
CA LEU A 67 5.36 -7.82 -1.46
C LEU A 67 6.02 -6.63 -0.76
N LEU A 68 5.34 -5.49 -0.71
CA LEU A 68 5.87 -4.23 -0.21
C LEU A 68 5.60 -4.01 1.28
N ARG A 69 4.88 -4.93 1.94
CA ARG A 69 4.74 -4.91 3.39
C ARG A 69 6.14 -4.83 3.99
N PRO A 70 6.41 -3.85 4.86
CA PRO A 70 7.66 -3.89 5.61
C PRO A 70 7.65 -5.23 6.36
N GLY A 71 8.59 -6.10 6.01
CA GLY A 71 8.71 -7.41 6.65
C GLY A 71 8.81 -7.20 8.17
N PRO A 72 8.43 -8.19 8.99
CA PRO A 72 8.78 -8.14 10.39
C PRO A 72 10.29 -7.90 10.41
N SER A 73 10.71 -6.75 10.97
CA SER A 73 12.12 -6.43 11.13
C SER A 73 12.80 -7.71 11.57
N GLN A 74 13.67 -8.27 10.73
CA GLN A 74 14.38 -9.48 11.08
C GLN A 74 15.20 -9.12 12.31
N SER A 75 14.66 -9.39 13.49
CA SER A 75 15.40 -9.50 14.73
C SER A 75 16.32 -10.68 14.51
N THR A 76 17.50 -10.42 13.95
CA THR A 76 18.58 -11.38 13.86
C THR A 76 18.80 -11.90 15.28
N PRO A 77 18.55 -13.18 15.60
CA PRO A 77 19.01 -13.72 16.85
C PRO A 77 20.54 -13.74 16.76
N LEU A 78 21.20 -12.89 17.53
CA LEU A 78 22.64 -12.96 17.74
C LEU A 78 22.98 -14.39 18.17
N PRO A 79 23.97 -15.06 17.53
CA PRO A 79 24.41 -16.36 17.99
C PRO A 79 24.91 -16.21 19.42
N GLN A 80 24.21 -16.84 20.37
CA GLN A 80 24.68 -17.02 21.73
C GLN A 80 25.93 -17.90 21.64
N MET A 81 27.11 -17.27 21.65
CA MET A 81 28.38 -17.97 21.79
C MET A 81 28.41 -18.57 23.20
N ARG A 82 28.31 -19.90 23.25
CA ARG A 82 28.62 -20.71 24.43
C ARG A 82 30.11 -20.97 24.51
#